data_AF-A0A2K1X4H1-F1
#
_entry.id   AF-A0A2K1X4H1-F1
#
_cell.length_a   1.000
_cell.length_b   1.000
_cell.length_c   1.000
_cell.angle_alpha   90.00
_cell.angle_beta   90.00
_cell.angle_gamma   90.00
#
_symmetry.space_group_name_H-M   'P 1'
#
loop_
_entity.id
_entity.type
_entity.pdbx_description
1 polymer ?
#
loop_
_entity_poly.entity_id
_entity_poly.type
_entity_poly.pdbx_seq_one_letter_code
_entity_poly.pdbx_strand_id
1 'polypeptide(L)'
;MTMASWNVGAYQKTPALDVTCRKKERDRDRSYPYKVIEVTPPPKNLGIRCFPPNLQCGESVTIEGQAYTISSVTHRYQLRRGKYEPSEKRLDVLSTGRYILNLYLENLLEQS
;
A
#
# COMPACT_ATOMS: atom_id res chain seq x y z
N MET A 1 24.17 18.29 28.26
CA MET A 1 23.31 17.09 28.23
C MET A 1 21.96 17.49 27.64
N THR A 2 21.79 17.36 26.33
CA THR A 2 20.53 17.67 25.64
C THR A 2 19.74 16.39 25.45
N MET A 3 18.57 16.29 26.06
CA MET A 3 17.69 15.14 25.90
C MET A 3 17.08 15.15 24.50
N ALA A 4 17.44 14.16 23.68
CA ALA A 4 16.78 13.91 22.42
C ALA A 4 15.36 13.41 22.72
N SER A 5 14.38 14.28 22.50
CA SER A 5 12.97 13.96 22.70
C SER A 5 12.55 12.96 21.62
N TRP A 6 12.34 11.70 22.00
CA TRP A 6 11.81 10.67 21.10
C TRP A 6 10.33 10.91 20.87
N ASN A 7 10.00 11.61 19.79
CA ASN A 7 8.67 11.51 19.18
C ASN A 7 8.58 10.17 18.46
N VAL A 8 8.32 9.11 19.22
CA VAL A 8 7.77 7.88 18.66
C VAL A 8 6.38 8.26 18.16
N GLY A 9 6.30 8.62 16.88
CA GLY A 9 5.05 8.94 16.22
C GLY A 9 4.05 7.84 16.54
N ALA A 10 2.97 8.21 17.23
CA ALA A 10 1.92 7.29 17.60
C ALA A 10 1.51 6.50 16.36
N TYR A 11 1.74 5.17 16.40
CA TYR A 11 1.22 4.25 15.40
C TYR A 11 -0.30 4.31 15.51
N GLN A 12 -0.90 5.24 14.77
CA GLN A 12 -2.34 5.34 14.71
C GLN A 12 -2.82 4.06 14.04
N LYS A 13 -3.63 3.30 14.78
CA LYS A 13 -4.33 2.12 14.28
C LYS A 13 -5.31 2.60 13.21
N THR A 14 -4.83 2.77 11.99
CA THR A 14 -5.66 3.12 10.84
C THR A 14 -6.69 2.01 10.66
N PRO A 15 -7.98 2.35 10.47
CA PRO A 15 -8.99 1.35 10.20
C PRO A 15 -8.56 0.58 8.95
N ALA A 16 -8.38 -0.73 9.08
CA ALA A 16 -7.92 -1.56 7.97
C ALA A 16 -8.95 -1.48 6.83
N LEU A 17 -8.48 -1.10 5.63
CA LEU A 17 -9.36 -1.04 4.48
C LEU A 17 -9.79 -2.45 4.07
N ASP A 18 -11.09 -2.67 4.02
CA ASP A 18 -11.69 -3.92 3.58
C ASP A 18 -11.88 -3.95 2.05
N VAL A 19 -11.71 -5.14 1.47
CA VAL A 19 -11.76 -5.36 0.01
C VAL A 19 -13.22 -5.31 -0.45
N THR A 20 -13.66 -4.14 -0.93
CA THR A 20 -15.03 -3.96 -1.42
C THR A 20 -15.12 -4.12 -2.93
N CYS A 21 -15.17 -5.36 -3.40
CA CYS A 21 -15.59 -5.64 -4.78
C CYS A 21 -17.13 -5.58 -4.89
N ARG A 22 -17.75 -4.41 -4.69
CA ARG A 22 -19.19 -4.28 -4.99
C ARG A 22 -19.37 -4.21 -6.50
N LYS A 23 -20.01 -5.24 -7.05
CA LYS A 23 -20.56 -5.25 -8.41
C LYS A 23 -21.69 -4.19 -8.47
N LYS A 24 -21.35 -2.93 -8.76
CA LYS A 24 -22.35 -1.86 -8.95
C LYS A 24 -22.15 -1.20 -10.32
N GLU A 25 -23.02 -1.63 -11.22
CA GLU A 25 -23.73 -0.83 -12.22
C GLU A 25 -23.09 0.49 -12.66
N ARG A 26 -22.62 0.50 -13.92
CA ARG A 26 -22.48 1.67 -14.80
C ARG A 26 -21.93 2.95 -14.14
N ASP A 27 -20.66 2.94 -13.76
CA ASP A 27 -19.88 4.16 -13.84
C ASP A 27 -18.45 3.84 -14.32
N ARG A 28 -18.14 4.30 -15.54
CA ARG A 28 -17.02 3.83 -16.36
C ARG A 28 -15.66 4.39 -15.95
N ASP A 29 -15.57 5.22 -14.90
CA ASP A 29 -14.48 6.19 -14.90
C ASP A 29 -13.30 5.94 -13.94
N ARG A 30 -13.40 5.24 -12.78
CA ARG A 30 -12.29 5.35 -11.78
C ARG A 30 -11.88 4.11 -10.98
N SER A 31 -12.66 3.03 -10.99
CA SER A 31 -12.34 1.83 -10.19
C SER A 31 -11.59 0.77 -11.02
N TYR A 32 -10.38 1.12 -11.48
CA TYR A 32 -9.45 0.10 -11.99
C TYR A 32 -8.88 -0.69 -10.81
N PRO A 33 -8.91 -2.03 -10.87
CA PRO A 33 -8.42 -2.85 -9.76
C PRO A 33 -6.89 -2.82 -9.70
N TYR A 34 -6.36 -3.04 -8.50
CA TYR A 34 -4.93 -3.09 -8.24
C TYR A 34 -4.42 -4.52 -8.35
N LYS A 35 -3.30 -4.72 -9.04
CA LYS A 35 -2.50 -5.93 -8.91
C LYS A 35 -1.69 -5.83 -7.62
N VAL A 36 -1.99 -6.72 -6.67
CA VAL A 36 -1.37 -6.69 -5.35
C VAL A 36 -0.21 -7.67 -5.29
N ILE A 37 0.95 -7.20 -4.84
CA ILE A 37 2.17 -7.99 -4.74
C ILE A 37 2.76 -7.80 -3.34
N GLU A 38 2.98 -8.90 -2.64
CA GLU A 38 3.85 -8.92 -1.46
C GLU A 38 5.30 -8.82 -1.93
N VAL A 39 5.98 -7.73 -1.56
CA VAL A 39 7.35 -7.45 -2.04
C VAL A 39 8.42 -8.18 -1.25
N THR A 40 8.08 -8.73 -0.08
CA THR A 40 8.99 -9.55 0.74
C THR A 40 9.62 -10.65 -0.12
N PRO A 41 10.96 -10.72 -0.26
CA PRO A 41 11.57 -11.77 -1.06
C PRO A 41 11.29 -13.18 -0.51
N PRO A 42 10.87 -14.16 -1.34
CA PRO A 42 10.55 -14.03 -2.76
C PRO A 42 9.17 -13.36 -3.00
N PRO A 43 9.04 -12.46 -4.00
CA PRO A 43 7.79 -11.73 -4.24
C PRO A 43 6.61 -12.66 -4.51
N LYS A 44 5.45 -12.37 -3.88
CA LYS A 44 4.22 -13.17 -4.04
C LYS A 44 3.09 -12.34 -4.62
N ASN A 45 2.38 -12.90 -5.60
CA ASN A 45 1.19 -12.26 -6.15
C ASN A 45 -0.03 -12.58 -5.26
N LEU A 46 -0.64 -11.56 -4.65
CA LEU A 46 -1.85 -11.70 -3.81
C LEU A 46 -3.16 -11.53 -4.61
N GLY A 47 -3.02 -11.43 -5.93
CA GLY A 47 -4.13 -11.33 -6.89
C GLY A 47 -4.53 -9.90 -7.22
N ILE A 48 -5.69 -9.77 -7.87
CA ILE A 48 -6.25 -8.50 -8.32
C ILE A 48 -7.36 -8.10 -7.33
N ARG A 49 -7.26 -6.92 -6.74
CA ARG A 49 -8.19 -6.45 -5.68
C ARG A 49 -8.67 -5.03 -5.94
N CYS A 50 -9.91 -4.75 -5.58
CA CYS A 50 -10.46 -3.41 -5.63
C CYS A 50 -10.21 -2.71 -4.29
N PHE A 51 -9.61 -1.53 -4.36
CA PHE A 51 -9.38 -0.65 -3.22
C PHE A 51 -9.86 0.76 -3.57
N PRO A 52 -10.14 1.59 -2.55
CA PRO A 52 -10.46 2.98 -2.80
C PRO A 52 -9.28 3.72 -3.49
N PRO A 53 -9.55 4.76 -4.28
CA PRO A 53 -8.52 5.43 -5.07
C PRO A 53 -7.51 6.23 -4.23
N ASN A 54 -7.85 6.55 -2.97
CA ASN A 54 -7.07 7.39 -2.05
C ASN A 54 -6.17 6.58 -1.09
N LEU A 55 -5.72 5.39 -1.51
CA LEU A 55 -4.75 4.58 -0.76
C LEU A 55 -3.44 5.35 -0.54
N GLN A 56 -2.92 5.27 0.68
CA GLN A 56 -1.64 5.91 1.04
C GLN A 56 -0.61 4.87 1.49
N CYS A 57 0.68 5.19 1.32
CA CYS A 57 1.75 4.37 1.88
C CYS A 57 1.69 4.40 3.41
N GLY A 58 1.97 3.27 4.05
CA GLY A 58 1.86 3.09 5.51
C GLY A 58 0.46 2.70 6.00
N GLU A 59 -0.56 2.75 5.13
CA GLU A 59 -1.91 2.30 5.48
C GLU A 59 -1.99 0.77 5.61
N SER A 60 -2.87 0.29 6.49
CA SER A 60 -3.12 -1.14 6.68
C SER A 60 -4.27 -1.62 5.81
N VAL A 61 -4.07 -2.73 5.11
CA VAL A 61 -5.06 -3.39 4.26
C VAL A 61 -5.21 -4.84 4.69
N THR A 62 -6.44 -5.33 4.70
CA THR A 62 -6.70 -6.75 5.00
C THR A 62 -6.99 -7.49 3.71
N ILE A 63 -6.17 -8.50 3.40
CA ILE A 63 -6.30 -9.32 2.21
C ILE A 63 -6.41 -10.76 2.67
N GLU A 64 -7.51 -11.43 2.34
CA GLU A 64 -7.75 -12.85 2.70
C GLU A 64 -7.57 -13.15 4.20
N GLY A 65 -7.96 -12.20 5.07
CA GLY A 65 -7.85 -12.33 6.52
C GLY A 65 -6.46 -12.07 7.09
N GLN A 66 -5.48 -11.70 6.25
CA GLN A 66 -4.15 -11.29 6.69
C GLN A 66 -3.98 -9.77 6.57
N ALA A 67 -3.33 -9.17 7.58
CA ALA A 67 -3.02 -7.76 7.60
C ALA A 67 -1.69 -7.49 6.90
N TYR A 68 -1.73 -6.56 5.96
CA TYR A 68 -0.57 -6.06 5.25
C TYR A 68 -0.49 -4.54 5.38
N THR A 69 0.72 -4.01 5.29
CA THR A 69 0.97 -2.57 5.23
C THR A 69 1.39 -2.19 3.81
N ILE A 70 0.81 -1.12 3.28
CA ILE A 70 1.12 -0.63 1.94
C ILE A 70 2.53 -0.03 1.94
N SER A 71 3.41 -0.59 1.11
CA SER A 71 4.74 -0.05 0.88
C SER A 71 4.75 0.95 -0.27
N SER A 72 4.07 0.64 -1.39
CA SER A 72 4.03 1.53 -2.55
C SER A 72 2.69 1.44 -3.30
N VAL A 73 2.27 2.57 -3.89
CA VAL A 73 1.11 2.66 -4.79
C VAL A 73 1.60 3.19 -6.12
N THR A 74 1.49 2.38 -7.19
CA THR A 74 1.99 2.72 -8.52
C THR A 74 0.85 2.79 -9.53
N HIS A 75 0.70 3.93 -10.22
CA HIS A 75 -0.22 4.09 -11.34
C HIS A 75 0.58 4.30 -12.63
N ARG A 76 0.41 3.40 -13.59
CA ARG A 76 1.09 3.44 -14.88
C ARG A 76 0.17 4.02 -15.94
N TYR A 77 0.65 5.01 -16.67
CA TYR A 77 -0.04 5.64 -17.80
C TYR A 77 0.72 5.38 -19.10
N GLN A 78 0.00 5.33 -20.22
CA GLN A 78 0.55 5.17 -21.56
C GLN A 78 0.08 6.33 -22.44
N LEU A 79 0.98 6.87 -23.28
CA LEU A 79 0.61 7.89 -24.26
C LEU A 79 -0.02 7.21 -25.49
N ARG A 80 -1.29 7.53 -25.77
CA ARG A 80 -2.05 7.02 -26.93
C ARG A 80 -2.73 8.20 -27.62
N ARG A 81 -2.49 8.36 -28.93
CA ARG A 81 -3.14 9.38 -29.77
C ARG A 81 -3.09 10.80 -29.18
N GLY A 82 -1.94 11.17 -28.59
CA GLY A 82 -1.73 12.49 -27.97
C GLY A 82 -2.35 12.68 -26.58
N LYS A 83 -2.85 11.61 -25.93
CA LYS A 83 -3.41 11.66 -24.57
C LYS A 83 -2.82 10.57 -23.68
N TYR A 84 -2.63 10.87 -22.39
CA TYR A 84 -2.24 9.86 -21.41
C TYR A 84 -3.45 9.05 -20.97
N GLU A 85 -3.38 7.74 -21.19
CA GLU A 85 -4.41 6.77 -20.81
C GLU A 85 -3.90 5.89 -19.65
N PRO A 86 -4.72 5.62 -18.61
CA PRO A 86 -4.35 4.68 -17.55
C PRO A 86 -4.14 3.27 -18.12
N SER A 87 -3.05 2.60 -17.71
CA SER A 87 -2.69 1.27 -18.19
C SER A 87 -2.69 0.21 -17.10
N GLU A 88 -2.08 0.47 -15.94
CA GLU A 88 -1.94 -0.52 -14.87
C GLU A 88 -1.93 0.17 -13.52
N LYS A 89 -2.53 -0.48 -12.52
CA LYS A 89 -2.40 -0.09 -11.12
C LYS A 89 -1.78 -1.24 -10.34
N ARG A 90 -0.71 -0.94 -9.61
CA ARG A 90 0.03 -1.89 -8.79
C ARG A 90 0.06 -1.42 -7.35
N LEU A 91 -0.18 -2.35 -6.44
CA LEU A 91 -0.11 -2.15 -5.00
C LEU A 91 0.96 -3.07 -4.44
N ASP A 92 2.03 -2.49 -3.92
CA ASP A 92 3.08 -3.23 -3.26
C ASP A 92 2.83 -3.22 -1.75
N VAL A 93 2.80 -4.41 -1.17
CA VAL A 93 2.50 -4.58 0.25
C VAL A 93 3.60 -5.38 0.94
N LEU A 94 3.71 -5.16 2.24
CA LEU A 94 4.56 -5.92 3.15
C LEU A 94 3.69 -6.50 4.25
N SER A 95 4.08 -7.64 4.81
CA SER A 95 3.45 -8.08 6.06
C SER A 95 3.65 -6.99 7.12
N THR A 96 2.63 -6.74 7.94
CA THR A 96 2.70 -5.67 8.95
C THR A 96 3.90 -5.85 9.90
N GLY A 97 4.23 -7.09 10.25
CA GLY A 97 5.42 -7.40 11.04
C GLY A 97 6.72 -7.01 10.35
N ARG A 98 6.85 -7.28 9.04
CA ARG A 98 8.05 -6.92 8.28
C ARG A 98 8.23 -5.41 8.16
N TYR A 99 7.13 -4.68 7.95
CA TYR A 99 7.15 -3.22 7.88
C TYR A 99 7.64 -2.60 9.20
N ILE A 100 7.11 -3.05 10.34
CA ILE A 100 7.54 -2.58 11.66
C ILE A 100 9.02 -2.89 11.92
N LEU A 101 9.48 -4.09 11.58
CA LEU A 101 10.89 -4.47 11.74
C LEU A 101 11.82 -3.59 10.90
N ASN A 102 11.44 -3.27 9.66
CA ASN A 102 12.24 -2.39 8.81
C ASN A 102 12.36 -0.99 9.41
N LEU A 103 11.24 -0.41 9.85
CA LEU A 103 11.25 0.89 10.52
C LEU A 103 12.17 0.89 11.76
N TYR A 104 12.10 -0.16 12.58
CA TYR A 104 12.97 -0.27 13.75
C TYR A 104 14.46 -0.31 13.37
N LEU A 105 14.80 -1.13 12.37
CA LEU A 105 16.18 -1.26 11.90
C LEU A 105 16.71 0.03 11.25
N GLU A 106 15.89 0.70 10.45
CA GLU A 106 16.21 1.99 9.84
C GLU A 106 16.51 3.04 10.91
N ASN A 107 15.66 3.13 11.95
CA ASN A 107 15.87 4.05 13.06
C ASN A 107 17.17 3.79 13.83
N LEU A 108 17.58 2.52 13.99
CA LEU A 108 18.84 2.19 14.65
C LEU A 108 20.06 2.61 13.82
N LEU A 109 19.99 2.43 12.49
CA LEU A 109 21.06 2.82 11.58
C LEU A 109 21.20 4.34 11.50
N GLU A 110 20.11 5.10 11.60
CA GLU A 110 20.16 6.57 11.66
C GLU A 110 20.80 7.10 12.95
N GLN A 111 20.82 6.30 14.03
CA GLN A 111 21.36 6.67 15.34
C GLN A 111 22.83 6.28 15.55
N SER A 112 23.42 5.50 14.64
CA SER A 112 24.82 5.05 14.71
C SER A 112 25.78 6.02 14.02
#